data_AF-A0A7W9JI37-F1
#
_entry.id   AF-A0A7W9JI37-F1
#
_cell.length_a   1.000
_cell.length_b   1.000
_cell.length_c   1.000
_cell.angle_alpha   90.00
_cell.angle_beta   90.00
_cell.angle_gamma   90.00
#
_symmetry.space_group_name_H-M   'P 1'
#
loop_
_entity.id
_entity.type
_entity.pdbx_description
1 polymer ?
#
loop_
_entity_poly.entity_id
_entity_poly.type
_entity_poly.pdbx_seq_one_letter_code
_entity_poly.pdbx_strand_id
1 'polypeptide(L)'
;MSTTAKRALWAVLLLACAGLVWLALSGTLAIGRAPISAAPSPAASASGTPAPESAAPTVAPSTSAPASAAAPSQAPAEESEPAAEPSDEAAPSQEPTEAEAPSTEPAEAEAPSTKPAEADAPAWQGLMTGPAAPWESIDAAPVHVEVHQDGERIVGASVEHTQMNEAGELDPDPQTVGWYGAPQWGTDPGERSPYAGILAGHVVYYGVKDVFWNLDAVRAGDVVVLTYDDGSQAVFEADADAVSVEKEALTQDPANRWAWEPGGDDARLTLITCDLVPGTGMAGNAFNNWVVQATRVA
;
A
#
# COMPACT_ATOMS: atom_id res chain seq x y z
N MET A 1 -12.28 -53.65 -11.64
CA MET A 1 -11.29 -54.06 -10.62
C MET A 1 -11.98 -54.84 -9.53
N SER A 2 -11.45 -55.98 -9.10
CA SER A 2 -12.01 -56.77 -7.99
C SER A 2 -11.82 -56.05 -6.64
N THR A 3 -12.61 -56.43 -5.63
CA THR A 3 -12.49 -55.92 -4.26
C THR A 3 -11.11 -56.16 -3.65
N THR A 4 -10.45 -57.27 -4.00
CA THR A 4 -9.06 -57.58 -3.61
C THR A 4 -8.07 -56.56 -4.18
N ALA A 5 -8.20 -56.20 -5.47
CA ALA A 5 -7.31 -55.21 -6.10
C ALA A 5 -7.47 -53.81 -5.49
N LYS A 6 -8.70 -53.40 -5.14
CA LYS A 6 -8.94 -52.14 -4.43
C LYS A 6 -8.28 -52.13 -3.05
N ARG A 7 -8.37 -53.22 -2.28
CA ARG A 7 -7.72 -53.33 -0.95
C ARG A 7 -6.20 -53.32 -1.04
N ALA A 8 -5.61 -53.96 -2.04
CA ALA A 8 -4.17 -53.89 -2.29
C ALA A 8 -3.70 -52.46 -2.61
N LEU A 9 -4.43 -51.73 -3.46
CA LEU A 9 -4.11 -50.34 -3.78
C LEU A 9 -4.16 -49.42 -2.55
N TRP A 10 -5.19 -49.57 -1.70
CA TRP A 10 -5.30 -48.82 -0.44
C TRP A 10 -4.16 -49.13 0.54
N ALA A 11 -3.72 -50.39 0.65
CA ALA A 11 -2.60 -50.76 1.50
C ALA A 11 -1.27 -50.14 1.02
N VAL A 12 -1.03 -50.11 -0.29
CA VAL A 12 0.16 -49.46 -0.88
C VAL A 12 0.12 -47.94 -0.65
N LEU A 13 -1.04 -47.30 -0.82
CA LEU A 13 -1.20 -45.86 -0.59
C LEU A 13 -0.92 -45.48 0.88
N LEU A 14 -1.46 -46.26 1.83
CA LEU A 14 -1.23 -46.02 3.26
C LEU A 14 0.25 -46.19 3.66
N LEU A 15 0.95 -47.18 3.09
CA LEU A 15 2.38 -47.38 3.32
C LEU A 15 3.22 -46.24 2.71
N ALA A 16 2.84 -45.70 1.55
CA ALA A 16 3.49 -44.54 0.95
C ALA A 16 3.32 -43.27 1.82
N CYS A 17 2.11 -43.00 2.30
CA CYS A 17 1.85 -41.88 3.21
C CYS A 17 2.62 -42.02 4.53
N ALA A 18 2.65 -43.21 5.14
CA ALA A 18 3.42 -43.47 6.35
C ALA A 18 4.93 -43.25 6.14
N GLY A 19 5.47 -43.64 4.98
CA GLY A 19 6.86 -43.39 4.61
C GLY A 19 7.20 -41.90 4.47
N LEU A 20 6.32 -41.12 3.83
CA LEU A 20 6.49 -39.66 3.68
C LEU A 20 6.45 -38.93 5.02
N VAL A 21 5.52 -39.29 5.90
CA VAL A 21 5.43 -38.74 7.27
C VAL A 21 6.71 -39.08 8.06
N TRP A 22 7.20 -40.31 7.99
CA TRP A 22 8.46 -40.69 8.65
C TRP A 22 9.67 -39.93 8.08
N LEU A 23 9.71 -39.65 6.78
CA LEU A 23 10.79 -38.88 6.15
C LEU A 23 10.80 -37.41 6.63
N ALA A 24 9.61 -36.79 6.77
CA ALA A 24 9.47 -35.44 7.29
C ALA A 24 9.88 -35.34 8.77
N LEU A 25 9.46 -36.32 9.59
CA LEU A 25 9.80 -36.38 11.03
C LEU A 25 11.26 -36.76 11.32
N SER A 26 11.97 -37.40 10.38
CA SER A 26 13.38 -37.79 10.54
C SER A 26 14.38 -36.70 10.13
N GLY A 27 13.92 -35.52 9.71
CA GLY A 27 14.75 -34.31 9.58
C GLY A 27 15.87 -34.37 8.53
N THR A 28 15.76 -35.25 7.54
CA THR A 28 16.84 -35.52 6.57
C THR A 28 16.93 -34.52 5.41
N LEU A 29 16.07 -33.50 5.36
CA LEU A 29 16.15 -32.36 4.43
C LEU A 29 16.82 -31.15 5.09
N ALA A 30 18.13 -31.23 5.30
CA ALA A 30 18.95 -30.11 5.75
C ALA A 30 19.26 -29.16 4.57
N ILE A 31 18.39 -28.18 4.32
CA ILE A 31 18.74 -27.01 3.50
C ILE A 31 19.41 -25.98 4.42
N GLY A 32 20.67 -25.65 4.11
CA GLY A 32 21.51 -24.84 4.99
C GLY A 32 21.02 -23.39 5.13
N ARG A 33 20.65 -22.99 6.35
CA ARG A 33 20.56 -21.57 6.71
C ARG A 33 21.98 -21.01 6.90
N ALA A 34 22.37 -20.06 6.06
CA ALA A 34 23.48 -19.17 6.39
C ALA A 34 23.08 -18.27 7.57
N PRO A 35 23.97 -18.01 8.54
CA PRO A 35 23.69 -17.06 9.61
C PRO A 35 23.69 -15.63 9.05
N ILE A 36 22.54 -14.96 9.11
CA ILE A 36 22.45 -13.54 8.79
C ILE A 36 23.17 -12.76 9.91
N SER A 37 24.06 -11.85 9.52
CA SER A 37 24.90 -11.07 10.42
C SER A 37 24.06 -10.21 11.38
N ALA A 38 24.32 -10.32 12.69
CA ALA A 38 23.70 -9.43 13.66
C ALA A 38 24.31 -8.01 13.57
N ALA A 39 23.46 -7.02 13.29
CA ALA A 39 23.79 -5.59 13.42
C ALA A 39 23.48 -5.10 14.86
N PRO A 40 24.08 -4.00 15.33
CA PRO A 40 24.30 -3.78 16.76
C PRO A 40 23.13 -3.11 17.50
N SER A 41 22.89 -3.52 18.75
CA SER A 41 22.04 -2.79 19.70
C SER A 41 22.63 -1.41 20.05
N PRO A 42 21.80 -0.37 20.25
CA PRO A 42 22.25 0.93 20.69
C PRO A 42 22.67 0.91 22.17
N ALA A 43 23.79 1.58 22.48
CA ALA A 43 24.27 1.75 23.85
C ALA A 43 23.66 3.00 24.52
N ALA A 44 23.16 2.84 25.74
CA ALA A 44 22.74 3.96 26.59
C ALA A 44 23.93 4.49 27.41
N SER A 45 24.01 5.81 27.60
CA SER A 45 25.04 6.47 28.40
C SER A 45 24.81 6.34 29.91
N ALA A 46 25.84 5.92 30.66
CA ALA A 46 26.05 6.29 32.06
C ALA A 46 27.53 6.12 32.48
N SER A 47 28.00 6.97 33.39
CA SER A 47 29.43 7.18 33.71
C SER A 47 29.99 6.26 34.82
N GLY A 48 31.30 5.92 34.76
CA GLY A 48 32.02 5.30 35.89
C GLY A 48 33.45 4.82 35.59
N THR A 49 34.44 5.31 36.34
CA THR A 49 35.92 5.12 36.16
C THR A 49 36.46 3.91 37.00
N PRO A 50 37.76 3.49 36.97
CA PRO A 50 38.27 2.44 36.06
C PRO A 50 39.13 1.28 36.68
N ALA A 51 39.55 0.34 35.81
CA ALA A 51 40.83 -0.43 35.83
C ALA A 51 41.01 -1.62 36.83
N PRO A 52 42.05 -2.49 36.67
CA PRO A 52 42.39 -3.30 35.49
C PRO A 52 42.87 -4.74 35.80
N GLU A 53 42.87 -5.66 34.80
CA GLU A 53 43.70 -6.90 34.62
C GLU A 53 43.03 -7.79 33.54
N SER A 54 43.65 -8.74 32.81
CA SER A 54 45.03 -8.95 32.31
C SER A 54 45.01 -10.08 31.24
N ALA A 55 46.11 -10.22 30.48
CA ALA A 55 46.49 -11.35 29.61
C ALA A 55 45.70 -11.68 28.30
N ALA A 56 46.42 -11.59 27.18
CA ALA A 56 46.20 -12.39 25.95
C ALA A 56 47.06 -13.70 26.01
N PRO A 57 46.95 -14.65 25.06
CA PRO A 57 47.77 -14.51 23.84
C PRO A 57 47.22 -15.09 22.51
N THR A 58 47.53 -14.38 21.43
CA THR A 58 48.07 -14.83 20.11
C THR A 58 47.88 -16.29 19.64
N VAL A 59 47.21 -16.47 18.48
CA VAL A 59 47.72 -17.24 17.33
C VAL A 59 47.29 -16.59 15.99
N ALA A 60 48.24 -16.47 15.06
CA ALA A 60 48.09 -16.23 13.61
C ALA A 60 49.21 -17.05 12.91
N PRO A 61 49.39 -17.11 11.56
CA PRO A 61 48.67 -16.46 10.46
C PRO A 61 48.34 -17.39 9.26
N SER A 62 47.72 -16.84 8.19
CA SER A 62 47.96 -17.15 6.75
C SER A 62 46.98 -16.32 5.88
N THR A 63 47.27 -15.09 5.47
CA THR A 63 47.99 -14.70 4.23
C THR A 63 47.61 -15.45 2.94
N SER A 64 46.81 -14.81 2.09
CA SER A 64 46.94 -14.83 0.62
C SER A 64 46.28 -13.58 0.04
N ALA A 65 47.06 -12.72 -0.61
CA ALA A 65 46.64 -11.45 -1.21
C ALA A 65 46.76 -11.53 -2.75
N PRO A 66 46.08 -10.65 -3.52
CA PRO A 66 45.85 -10.86 -4.96
C PRO A 66 46.86 -10.17 -5.89
N ALA A 67 47.00 -10.71 -7.11
CA ALA A 67 47.64 -10.11 -8.30
C ALA A 67 47.34 -11.04 -9.51
N SER A 68 47.31 -10.61 -10.78
CA SER A 68 47.14 -9.31 -11.45
C SER A 68 47.01 -9.58 -12.97
N ALA A 69 46.71 -8.55 -13.79
CA ALA A 69 46.84 -8.50 -15.26
C ALA A 69 45.86 -9.37 -16.11
N ALA A 70 45.43 -8.98 -17.32
CA ALA A 70 45.63 -7.76 -18.11
C ALA A 70 44.44 -7.50 -19.07
N ALA A 71 44.35 -6.28 -19.61
CA ALA A 71 43.44 -5.88 -20.69
C ALA A 71 43.84 -6.50 -22.06
N PRO A 72 43.04 -6.25 -23.11
CA PRO A 72 43.58 -5.34 -24.13
C PRO A 72 42.66 -4.16 -24.48
N SER A 73 43.30 -3.08 -24.93
CA SER A 73 42.68 -1.88 -25.49
C SER A 73 42.58 -1.99 -27.01
N GLN A 74 41.52 -1.42 -27.60
CA GLN A 74 41.57 -0.86 -28.96
C GLN A 74 40.90 0.52 -28.94
N ALA A 75 41.51 1.48 -29.64
CA ALA A 75 41.19 2.90 -29.59
C ALA A 75 40.31 3.35 -30.78
N PRO A 76 39.65 4.52 -30.70
CA PRO A 76 38.91 5.12 -31.81
C PRO A 76 39.79 5.99 -32.73
N ALA A 77 39.32 6.21 -33.96
CA ALA A 77 39.73 7.25 -34.92
C ALA A 77 38.47 7.61 -35.75
N GLU A 78 38.08 8.89 -35.86
CA GLU A 78 38.36 9.83 -36.99
C GLU A 78 37.85 9.29 -38.35
N GLU A 79 37.15 10.00 -39.23
CA GLU A 79 36.97 11.44 -39.56
C GLU A 79 35.51 11.61 -40.13
N SER A 80 34.87 12.77 -40.43
CA SER A 80 35.24 14.20 -40.50
C SER A 80 33.97 15.10 -40.29
N GLU A 81 34.14 16.39 -40.02
CA GLU A 81 33.19 17.48 -40.41
C GLU A 81 33.57 18.01 -41.81
N PRO A 82 32.78 18.87 -42.53
CA PRO A 82 32.54 20.30 -42.20
C PRO A 82 31.10 20.80 -42.57
N ALA A 83 30.69 22.07 -42.45
CA ALA A 83 30.93 23.21 -41.52
C ALA A 83 30.09 24.43 -41.98
N ALA A 84 29.98 25.47 -41.13
CA ALA A 84 29.49 26.85 -41.39
C ALA A 84 27.98 27.03 -41.73
N GLU A 85 27.13 27.72 -40.95
CA GLU A 85 27.16 29.15 -40.51
C GLU A 85 27.31 30.18 -41.66
N PRO A 86 26.79 31.44 -41.56
CA PRO A 86 26.26 32.17 -40.38
C PRO A 86 24.81 32.71 -40.64
N SER A 87 24.21 33.72 -39.98
CA SER A 87 24.67 34.89 -39.20
C SER A 87 23.52 35.49 -38.36
N ASP A 88 23.87 36.11 -37.22
CA ASP A 88 23.41 37.41 -36.66
C ASP A 88 21.87 37.75 -36.58
N GLU A 89 21.34 38.52 -35.61
CA GLU A 89 21.92 39.71 -34.98
C GLU A 89 21.16 40.15 -33.69
N ALA A 90 21.89 40.79 -32.78
CA ALA A 90 21.49 41.79 -31.76
C ALA A 90 20.19 41.67 -30.92
N ALA A 91 20.37 41.72 -29.59
CA ALA A 91 19.44 42.39 -28.67
C ALA A 91 19.57 43.92 -28.79
N PRO A 92 18.55 44.70 -28.36
CA PRO A 92 18.75 45.35 -27.05
C PRO A 92 17.49 45.47 -26.17
N SER A 93 17.76 45.73 -24.88
CA SER A 93 16.81 46.12 -23.83
C SER A 93 16.16 47.49 -24.07
N GLN A 94 14.87 47.65 -23.71
CA GLN A 94 14.31 48.91 -23.17
C GLN A 94 13.18 48.67 -22.15
N GLU A 95 13.34 49.29 -20.98
CA GLU A 95 12.31 49.82 -20.07
C GLU A 95 12.67 51.31 -19.85
N PRO A 96 11.82 52.18 -19.27
CA PRO A 96 10.40 52.03 -18.93
C PRO A 96 9.53 53.16 -19.56
N THR A 97 8.20 53.12 -19.37
CA THR A 97 7.34 54.31 -19.51
C THR A 97 6.27 54.35 -18.42
N GLU A 98 6.21 55.47 -17.71
CA GLU A 98 5.24 55.81 -16.67
C GLU A 98 4.21 56.82 -17.21
N ALA A 99 3.04 56.92 -16.54
CA ALA A 99 1.89 57.78 -16.86
C ALA A 99 1.05 57.35 -18.10
N GLU A 100 -0.27 57.57 -18.14
CA GLU A 100 -1.15 58.41 -17.30
C GLU A 100 -2.38 57.65 -16.77
N ALA A 101 -2.93 58.12 -15.65
CA ALA A 101 -4.28 57.78 -15.22
C ALA A 101 -5.30 58.82 -15.72
N PRO A 102 -6.52 58.41 -16.12
CA PRO A 102 -7.70 59.23 -15.95
C PRO A 102 -8.49 58.78 -14.72
N SER A 103 -8.68 59.71 -13.78
CA SER A 103 -9.64 59.53 -12.69
C SER A 103 -11.06 59.58 -13.24
N THR A 104 -11.87 58.55 -12.97
CA THR A 104 -13.34 58.60 -13.13
C THR A 104 -14.00 58.44 -11.77
N GLU A 105 -14.72 59.49 -11.38
CA GLU A 105 -15.55 59.63 -10.18
C GLU A 105 -16.66 58.55 -10.11
N PRO A 106 -17.11 58.10 -8.93
CA PRO A 106 -17.78 56.81 -8.80
C PRO A 106 -19.24 56.87 -9.26
N ALA A 107 -19.61 55.94 -10.13
CA ALA A 107 -21.00 55.56 -10.31
C ALA A 107 -21.44 54.70 -9.12
N GLU A 108 -22.43 55.17 -8.36
CA GLU A 108 -23.24 54.34 -7.47
C GLU A 108 -24.02 53.32 -8.31
N ALA A 109 -23.35 52.22 -8.68
CA ALA A 109 -24.01 51.03 -9.17
C ALA A 109 -24.56 50.28 -7.95
N GLU A 110 -25.88 50.17 -7.86
CA GLU A 110 -26.58 49.42 -6.82
C GLU A 110 -25.90 48.06 -6.62
N ALA A 111 -25.45 47.79 -5.39
CA ALA A 111 -24.90 46.49 -5.07
C ALA A 111 -26.01 45.45 -5.34
N PRO A 112 -25.84 44.52 -6.29
CA PRO A 112 -26.71 43.37 -6.32
C PRO A 112 -26.51 42.67 -4.98
N SER A 113 -27.59 42.54 -4.20
CA SER A 113 -27.61 41.60 -3.08
C SER A 113 -27.53 40.20 -3.67
N THR A 114 -26.32 39.80 -4.05
CA THR A 114 -25.95 38.41 -4.15
C THR A 114 -26.18 37.84 -2.76
N LYS A 115 -27.31 37.16 -2.59
CA LYS A 115 -27.42 36.03 -1.67
C LYS A 115 -26.06 35.32 -1.76
N PRO A 116 -25.34 35.07 -0.65
CA PRO A 116 -24.14 34.27 -0.70
C PRO A 116 -24.45 33.05 -1.57
N ALA A 117 -23.67 32.85 -2.62
CA ALA A 117 -23.67 31.56 -3.28
C ALA A 117 -23.44 30.56 -2.14
N GLU A 118 -24.35 29.60 -1.99
CA GLU A 118 -24.01 28.40 -1.23
C GLU A 118 -22.79 27.86 -1.96
N ALA A 119 -21.61 28.07 -1.35
CA ALA A 119 -20.38 27.51 -1.88
C ALA A 119 -20.63 26.01 -1.93
N ASP A 120 -20.57 25.45 -3.14
CA ASP A 120 -21.05 24.10 -3.42
C ASP A 120 -20.48 23.15 -2.37
N ALA A 121 -21.37 22.65 -1.50
CA ALA A 121 -21.00 21.77 -0.42
C ALA A 121 -20.29 20.55 -1.04
N PRO A 122 -19.10 20.16 -0.54
CA PRO A 122 -18.44 18.94 -0.99
C PRO A 122 -19.43 17.77 -1.00
N ALA A 123 -19.43 16.96 -2.06
CA ALA A 123 -20.47 15.96 -2.31
C ALA A 123 -20.66 14.99 -1.12
N TRP A 124 -19.59 14.72 -0.38
CA TRP A 124 -19.59 13.90 0.82
C TRP A 124 -20.35 14.49 2.02
N GLN A 125 -20.60 15.80 2.09
CA GLN A 125 -21.30 16.41 3.23
C GLN A 125 -22.73 15.87 3.40
N GLY A 126 -23.37 15.47 2.29
CA GLY A 126 -24.69 14.83 2.33
C GLY A 126 -24.68 13.34 2.71
N LEU A 127 -23.50 12.71 2.75
CA LEU A 127 -23.32 11.29 3.10
C LEU A 127 -23.04 11.09 4.61
N MET A 128 -22.59 12.14 5.29
CA MET A 128 -22.39 12.12 6.74
C MET A 128 -23.71 12.07 7.51
N THR A 129 -23.79 11.16 8.47
CA THR A 129 -24.92 10.99 9.41
C THR A 129 -24.51 11.16 10.87
N GLY A 130 -23.21 11.11 11.17
CA GLY A 130 -22.60 11.34 12.48
C GLY A 130 -21.69 12.58 12.53
N PRO A 131 -21.09 12.91 13.69
CA PRO A 131 -20.03 13.90 13.79
C PRO A 131 -18.74 13.40 13.13
N ALA A 132 -17.91 14.31 12.62
CA ALA A 132 -16.57 13.96 12.15
C ALA A 132 -15.70 13.45 13.32
N ALA A 133 -14.97 12.36 13.08
CA ALA A 133 -14.02 11.78 14.02
C ALA A 133 -12.79 12.70 14.23
N PRO A 134 -12.02 12.56 15.32
CA PRO A 134 -10.75 13.28 15.46
C PRO A 134 -9.74 12.87 14.39
N TRP A 135 -8.80 13.74 14.04
CA TRP A 135 -7.75 13.47 13.04
C TRP A 135 -6.48 12.83 13.61
N GLU A 136 -6.20 13.11 14.89
CA GLU A 136 -4.93 12.75 15.54
C GLU A 136 -4.99 11.45 16.34
N SER A 137 -6.20 11.05 16.78
CA SER A 137 -6.41 9.85 17.61
C SER A 137 -7.88 9.41 17.58
N ILE A 138 -8.17 8.15 17.25
CA ILE A 138 -9.53 7.59 17.17
C ILE A 138 -9.62 6.38 18.10
N ASP A 139 -10.04 6.60 19.35
CA ASP A 139 -10.22 5.52 20.36
C ASP A 139 -11.42 4.57 20.07
N ALA A 140 -12.10 4.75 18.92
CA ALA A 140 -13.36 4.10 18.55
C ALA A 140 -13.13 3.13 17.38
N ALA A 141 -13.68 1.92 17.47
CA ALA A 141 -13.44 0.88 16.46
C ALA A 141 -14.28 1.13 15.19
N PRO A 142 -13.73 0.98 13.97
CA PRO A 142 -14.52 1.06 12.74
C PRO A 142 -15.48 -0.14 12.67
N VAL A 143 -16.76 0.13 12.45
CA VAL A 143 -17.84 -0.88 12.45
C VAL A 143 -18.68 -0.91 11.17
N HIS A 144 -18.63 0.13 10.34
CA HIS A 144 -19.32 0.15 9.05
C HIS A 144 -18.55 0.97 8.02
N VAL A 145 -18.48 0.47 6.78
CA VAL A 145 -17.92 1.20 5.64
C VAL A 145 -18.93 1.26 4.51
N GLU A 146 -19.05 2.44 3.91
CA GLU A 146 -19.76 2.65 2.65
C GLU A 146 -18.80 3.20 1.59
N VAL A 147 -19.00 2.80 0.33
CA VAL A 147 -18.32 3.39 -0.83
C VAL A 147 -19.40 3.90 -1.78
N HIS A 148 -19.26 5.16 -2.20
CA HIS A 148 -20.22 5.89 -3.03
C HIS A 148 -19.56 6.37 -4.31
N GLN A 149 -20.16 6.03 -5.44
CA GLN A 149 -19.77 6.47 -6.78
C GLN A 149 -20.87 7.33 -7.37
N ASP A 150 -20.54 8.54 -7.84
CA ASP A 150 -21.53 9.55 -8.31
C ASP A 150 -22.69 9.81 -7.31
N GLY A 151 -22.46 9.55 -6.01
CA GLY A 151 -23.47 9.64 -4.95
C GLY A 151 -24.39 8.40 -4.81
N GLU A 152 -24.19 7.35 -5.60
CA GLU A 152 -24.83 6.04 -5.42
C GLU A 152 -23.92 5.11 -4.59
N ARG A 153 -24.48 4.51 -3.53
CA ARG A 153 -23.76 3.56 -2.67
C ARG A 153 -23.52 2.22 -3.37
N ILE A 154 -22.29 1.98 -3.81
CA ILE A 154 -21.86 0.73 -4.45
C ILE A 154 -21.38 -0.34 -3.45
N VAL A 155 -20.95 0.06 -2.25
CA VAL A 155 -20.60 -0.83 -1.13
C VAL A 155 -21.24 -0.31 0.15
N GLY A 156 -21.73 -1.22 1.00
CA GLY A 156 -22.15 -0.93 2.37
C GLY A 156 -22.06 -2.20 3.21
N ALA A 157 -21.11 -2.27 4.15
CA ALA A 157 -20.78 -3.51 4.86
C ALA A 157 -20.30 -3.25 6.30
N SER A 158 -20.54 -4.21 7.20
CA SER A 158 -19.94 -4.20 8.54
C SER A 158 -18.42 -4.32 8.44
N VAL A 159 -17.71 -3.62 9.31
CA VAL A 159 -16.25 -3.71 9.46
C VAL A 159 -15.92 -4.48 10.73
N GLU A 160 -14.99 -5.42 10.63
CA GLU A 160 -14.55 -6.27 11.74
C GLU A 160 -13.02 -6.36 11.77
N HIS A 161 -12.42 -6.22 12.96
CA HIS A 161 -10.97 -6.31 13.10
C HIS A 161 -10.48 -7.73 12.76
N THR A 162 -9.71 -7.84 11.67
CA THR A 162 -9.25 -9.10 11.08
C THR A 162 -7.72 -9.10 10.99
N GLN A 163 -7.10 -10.20 11.39
CA GLN A 163 -5.64 -10.37 11.33
C GLN A 163 -5.26 -11.38 10.26
N MET A 164 -4.03 -11.28 9.76
CA MET A 164 -3.50 -12.28 8.84
C MET A 164 -3.40 -13.66 9.52
N ASN A 165 -3.79 -14.70 8.79
CA ASN A 165 -3.70 -16.09 9.23
C ASN A 165 -2.25 -16.63 9.18
N GLU A 166 -2.02 -17.88 9.59
CA GLU A 166 -0.68 -18.50 9.57
C GLU A 166 -0.06 -18.63 8.16
N ALA A 167 -0.87 -18.55 7.10
CA ALA A 167 -0.41 -18.53 5.70
C ALA A 167 -0.08 -17.10 5.20
N GLY A 168 -0.31 -16.07 6.02
CA GLY A 168 -0.13 -14.66 5.65
C GLY A 168 -1.30 -14.06 4.88
N GLU A 169 -2.46 -14.73 4.85
CA GLU A 169 -3.65 -14.28 4.13
C GLU A 169 -4.56 -13.48 5.06
N LEU A 170 -5.15 -12.41 4.54
CA LEU A 170 -6.18 -11.64 5.21
C LEU A 170 -7.55 -12.12 4.69
N ASP A 171 -8.21 -12.95 5.49
CA ASP A 171 -9.44 -13.67 5.15
C ASP A 171 -10.56 -13.28 6.13
N PRO A 172 -11.31 -12.19 5.87
CA PRO A 172 -12.42 -11.78 6.71
C PRO A 172 -13.62 -12.72 6.58
N ASP A 173 -14.53 -12.62 7.54
CA ASP A 173 -15.80 -13.36 7.47
C ASP A 173 -16.62 -12.92 6.24
N PRO A 174 -17.49 -13.80 5.70
CA PRO A 174 -18.26 -13.48 4.50
C PRO A 174 -19.26 -12.37 4.76
N GLN A 175 -19.49 -11.50 3.78
CA GLN A 175 -20.35 -10.32 3.91
C GLN A 175 -19.83 -9.27 4.92
N THR A 176 -18.60 -9.38 5.42
CA THR A 176 -17.93 -8.35 6.24
C THR A 176 -16.65 -7.84 5.57
N VAL A 177 -16.20 -6.67 6.00
CA VAL A 177 -14.94 -6.05 5.60
C VAL A 177 -13.95 -6.20 6.75
N GLY A 178 -12.84 -6.87 6.50
CA GLY A 178 -11.75 -7.03 7.46
C GLY A 178 -10.91 -5.77 7.56
N TRP A 179 -10.93 -5.12 8.72
CA TRP A 179 -9.95 -4.11 9.06
C TRP A 179 -8.65 -4.76 9.57
N TYR A 180 -7.55 -4.55 8.87
CA TYR A 180 -6.24 -5.06 9.25
C TYR A 180 -5.42 -4.02 10.01
N GLY A 181 -5.59 -4.00 11.33
CA GLY A 181 -4.72 -3.27 12.27
C GLY A 181 -3.38 -4.00 12.45
N ALA A 182 -2.46 -3.86 11.50
CA ALA A 182 -1.22 -4.63 11.46
C ALA A 182 -0.40 -4.48 12.77
N PRO A 183 -0.02 -5.56 13.50
CA PRO A 183 0.52 -5.45 14.85
C PRO A 183 1.80 -4.63 15.01
N GLN A 184 2.56 -4.46 13.92
CA GLN A 184 3.80 -3.69 13.88
C GLN A 184 3.62 -2.16 13.75
N TRP A 185 2.43 -1.67 13.38
CA TRP A 185 2.16 -0.21 13.25
C TRP A 185 0.76 0.23 13.71
N GLY A 186 -0.22 -0.68 13.79
CA GLY A 186 -1.45 -0.51 14.57
C GLY A 186 -2.29 0.72 14.21
N THR A 187 -2.42 1.04 12.93
CA THR A 187 -3.13 2.25 12.49
C THR A 187 -4.65 2.04 12.47
N ASP A 188 -5.35 2.82 13.30
CA ASP A 188 -6.79 2.99 13.22
C ASP A 188 -7.13 3.78 11.93
N PRO A 189 -7.98 3.25 11.03
CA PRO A 189 -8.13 3.83 9.70
C PRO A 189 -8.79 5.20 9.81
N GLY A 190 -8.10 6.26 9.35
CA GLY A 190 -8.57 7.65 9.50
C GLY A 190 -7.73 8.50 10.43
N GLU A 191 -6.82 7.91 11.21
CA GLU A 191 -5.76 8.65 11.89
C GLU A 191 -4.67 9.14 10.92
N ARG A 192 -4.02 10.25 11.26
CA ARG A 192 -2.77 10.69 10.60
C ARG A 192 -1.63 9.73 10.95
N SER A 193 -1.13 9.01 9.95
CA SER A 193 -0.11 7.98 10.12
C SER A 193 0.76 7.88 8.86
N PRO A 194 2.06 7.54 8.97
CA PRO A 194 2.86 7.18 7.80
C PRO A 194 2.39 5.87 7.13
N TYR A 195 1.49 5.12 7.79
CA TYR A 195 0.86 3.91 7.30
C TYR A 195 -0.61 4.15 6.94
N ALA A 196 -1.12 3.46 5.92
CA ALA A 196 -2.54 3.47 5.61
C ALA A 196 -3.33 2.56 6.57
N GLY A 197 -4.55 2.98 6.90
CA GLY A 197 -5.55 2.04 7.42
C GLY A 197 -5.97 1.08 6.31
N ILE A 198 -6.00 -0.23 6.59
CA ILE A 198 -6.24 -1.26 5.58
C ILE A 198 -7.61 -1.91 5.80
N LEU A 199 -8.45 -1.87 4.76
CA LEU A 199 -9.72 -2.61 4.69
C LEU A 199 -9.65 -3.61 3.54
N ALA A 200 -9.87 -4.88 3.84
CA ALA A 200 -9.97 -5.94 2.83
C ALA A 200 -11.36 -6.59 2.86
N GLY A 201 -11.82 -7.07 1.72
CA GLY A 201 -13.12 -7.72 1.62
C GLY A 201 -13.19 -8.65 0.44
N HIS A 202 -14.04 -9.66 0.52
CA HIS A 202 -14.23 -10.61 -0.56
C HIS A 202 -14.92 -9.94 -1.76
N VAL A 203 -14.48 -10.31 -2.95
CA VAL A 203 -15.16 -10.01 -4.23
C VAL A 203 -16.34 -10.97 -4.44
N VAL A 204 -16.20 -12.21 -3.95
CA VAL A 204 -17.11 -13.35 -4.16
C VAL A 204 -16.98 -14.33 -3.00
N TYR A 205 -18.12 -14.88 -2.58
CA TYR A 205 -18.17 -15.99 -1.63
C TYR A 205 -19.20 -17.04 -2.06
N TYR A 206 -18.85 -18.33 -1.98
CA TYR A 206 -19.65 -19.48 -2.45
C TYR A 206 -20.42 -19.29 -3.78
N GLY A 207 -19.85 -18.57 -4.75
CA GLY A 207 -20.47 -18.38 -6.05
C GLY A 207 -21.45 -17.21 -6.15
N VAL A 208 -21.58 -16.37 -5.11
CA VAL A 208 -22.32 -15.09 -5.14
C VAL A 208 -21.37 -13.91 -4.93
N LYS A 209 -21.82 -12.70 -5.32
CA LYS A 209 -21.11 -11.44 -5.09
C LYS A 209 -20.97 -11.19 -3.59
N ASP A 210 -19.79 -10.74 -3.16
CA ASP A 210 -19.52 -10.35 -1.76
C ASP A 210 -19.18 -8.84 -1.66
N VAL A 211 -18.84 -8.33 -0.48
CA VAL A 211 -18.82 -6.89 -0.13
C VAL A 211 -18.10 -5.99 -1.15
N PHE A 212 -16.98 -6.44 -1.71
CA PHE A 212 -16.15 -5.67 -2.63
C PHE A 212 -16.26 -6.16 -4.08
N TRP A 213 -17.38 -6.81 -4.46
CA TRP A 213 -17.60 -7.36 -5.81
C TRP A 213 -17.43 -6.36 -6.97
N ASN A 214 -17.52 -5.05 -6.69
CA ASN A 214 -17.50 -3.95 -7.65
C ASN A 214 -16.39 -2.92 -7.32
N LEU A 215 -15.35 -3.30 -6.57
CA LEU A 215 -14.28 -2.35 -6.18
C LEU A 215 -13.48 -1.85 -7.39
N ASP A 216 -13.44 -2.62 -8.48
CA ASP A 216 -12.88 -2.24 -9.79
C ASP A 216 -13.62 -1.07 -10.46
N ALA A 217 -14.86 -0.79 -10.04
CA ALA A 217 -15.62 0.34 -10.53
C ALA A 217 -15.15 1.68 -9.94
N VAL A 218 -14.45 1.70 -8.80
CA VAL A 218 -14.07 2.93 -8.09
C VAL A 218 -13.18 3.84 -8.96
N ARG A 219 -13.48 5.13 -8.95
CA ARG A 219 -12.79 6.19 -9.71
C ARG A 219 -12.23 7.26 -8.79
N ALA A 220 -11.28 8.04 -9.29
CA ALA A 220 -10.75 9.21 -8.59
C ALA A 220 -11.90 10.17 -8.19
N GLY A 221 -11.95 10.54 -6.91
CA GLY A 221 -13.01 11.38 -6.33
C GLY A 221 -14.25 10.64 -5.80
N ASP A 222 -14.36 9.31 -5.98
CA ASP A 222 -15.40 8.52 -5.31
C ASP A 222 -15.18 8.54 -3.79
N VAL A 223 -16.28 8.50 -3.02
CA VAL A 223 -16.27 8.77 -1.58
C VAL A 223 -16.36 7.48 -0.76
N VAL A 224 -15.49 7.34 0.22
CA VAL A 224 -15.56 6.30 1.25
C VAL A 224 -16.00 6.93 2.57
N VAL A 225 -17.03 6.39 3.20
CA VAL A 225 -17.49 6.79 4.54
C VAL A 225 -17.21 5.65 5.50
N LEU A 226 -16.37 5.90 6.51
CA LEU A 226 -16.10 4.97 7.59
C LEU A 226 -16.80 5.45 8.86
N THR A 227 -17.57 4.58 9.51
CA THR A 227 -18.30 4.86 10.75
C THR A 227 -17.74 4.02 11.90
N TYR A 228 -17.48 4.67 13.03
CA TYR A 228 -16.95 4.04 14.24
C TYR A 228 -18.07 3.72 15.26
N ASP A 229 -17.76 2.90 16.26
CA ASP A 229 -18.72 2.41 17.25
C ASP A 229 -19.27 3.49 18.21
N ASP A 230 -18.57 4.61 18.36
CA ASP A 230 -19.06 5.83 19.03
C ASP A 230 -20.05 6.65 18.18
N GLY A 231 -20.25 6.28 16.91
CA GLY A 231 -21.11 6.94 15.94
C GLY A 231 -20.45 8.12 15.21
N SER A 232 -19.17 8.41 15.45
CA SER A 232 -18.41 9.35 14.64
C SER A 232 -18.06 8.75 13.27
N GLN A 233 -17.62 9.60 12.34
CA GLN A 233 -17.33 9.21 10.97
C GLN A 233 -16.08 9.88 10.41
N ALA A 234 -15.36 9.17 9.55
CA ALA A 234 -14.31 9.74 8.70
C ALA A 234 -14.71 9.59 7.22
N VAL A 235 -14.45 10.62 6.43
CA VAL A 235 -14.67 10.62 4.98
C VAL A 235 -13.34 10.56 4.26
N PHE A 236 -13.24 9.74 3.22
CA PHE A 236 -12.10 9.71 2.32
C PHE A 236 -12.56 9.92 0.87
N GLU A 237 -11.75 10.56 0.06
CA GLU A 237 -11.91 10.63 -1.40
C GLU A 237 -10.84 9.76 -2.06
N ALA A 238 -11.23 8.92 -3.03
CA ALA A 238 -10.30 8.06 -3.76
C ALA A 238 -9.30 8.89 -4.56
N ASP A 239 -8.01 8.65 -4.37
CA ASP A 239 -6.92 9.44 -4.98
C ASP A 239 -6.77 9.16 -6.48
N ALA A 240 -7.17 7.96 -6.90
CA ALA A 240 -7.07 7.45 -8.27
C ALA A 240 -8.13 6.37 -8.52
N ASP A 241 -8.31 6.00 -9.79
CA ASP A 241 -9.09 4.82 -10.18
C ASP A 241 -8.49 3.54 -9.55
N ALA A 242 -9.35 2.53 -9.30
CA ALA A 242 -8.91 1.23 -8.81
C ALA A 242 -7.85 0.60 -9.74
N VAL A 243 -6.76 0.09 -9.15
CA VAL A 243 -5.65 -0.54 -9.88
C VAL A 243 -5.55 -2.04 -9.57
N SER A 244 -5.32 -2.85 -10.62
CA SER A 244 -5.08 -4.28 -10.48
C SER A 244 -3.58 -4.55 -10.29
N VAL A 245 -3.21 -5.18 -9.17
CA VAL A 245 -1.83 -5.43 -8.73
C VAL A 245 -1.66 -6.91 -8.39
N GLU A 246 -0.64 -7.58 -8.95
CA GLU A 246 -0.26 -8.96 -8.61
C GLU A 246 -0.04 -9.11 -7.08
N LYS A 247 -0.58 -10.18 -6.47
CA LYS A 247 -0.60 -10.35 -5.00
C LYS A 247 0.78 -10.35 -4.35
N GLU A 248 1.72 -11.08 -4.95
CA GLU A 248 3.11 -11.09 -4.51
C GLU A 248 3.75 -9.70 -4.68
N ALA A 249 3.46 -9.00 -5.79
CA ALA A 249 4.00 -7.66 -6.02
C ALA A 249 3.43 -6.62 -5.04
N LEU A 250 2.16 -6.74 -4.64
CA LEU A 250 1.52 -5.85 -3.67
C LEU A 250 2.20 -5.90 -2.29
N THR A 251 2.81 -7.03 -1.92
CA THR A 251 3.48 -7.21 -0.62
C THR A 251 5.01 -7.15 -0.67
N GLN A 252 5.63 -7.52 -1.81
CA GLN A 252 7.09 -7.65 -1.93
C GLN A 252 7.75 -6.56 -2.78
N ASP A 253 7.04 -5.89 -3.70
CA ASP A 253 7.63 -4.88 -4.58
C ASP A 253 7.62 -3.50 -3.91
N PRO A 254 8.78 -2.83 -3.73
CA PRO A 254 8.84 -1.45 -3.26
C PRO A 254 8.02 -0.45 -4.09
N ALA A 255 7.70 -0.74 -5.36
CA ALA A 255 6.83 0.08 -6.18
C ALA A 255 5.37 0.13 -5.68
N ASN A 256 4.91 -0.91 -4.97
CA ASN A 256 3.55 -0.99 -4.42
C ASN A 256 3.47 -0.61 -2.94
N ARG A 257 4.57 -0.11 -2.37
CA ARG A 257 4.67 0.26 -0.96
C ARG A 257 3.62 1.29 -0.54
N TRP A 258 3.18 2.14 -1.46
CA TRP A 258 2.14 3.17 -1.24
C TRP A 258 0.86 2.61 -0.62
N ALA A 259 0.48 1.36 -0.93
CA ALA A 259 -0.72 0.71 -0.41
C ALA A 259 -0.67 0.43 1.11
N TRP A 260 0.52 0.50 1.73
CA TRP A 260 0.74 0.18 3.14
C TRP A 260 1.43 1.32 3.89
N GLU A 261 2.47 1.89 3.27
CA GLU A 261 3.26 3.02 3.73
C GLU A 261 3.23 4.13 2.65
N PRO A 262 2.11 4.87 2.50
CA PRO A 262 2.05 6.02 1.60
C PRO A 262 3.06 7.11 1.99
N GLY A 263 3.46 7.16 3.26
CA GLY A 263 4.33 8.19 3.80
C GLY A 263 3.61 9.53 4.00
N GLY A 264 4.35 10.53 4.48
CA GLY A 264 3.77 11.77 4.96
C GLY A 264 3.05 11.60 6.30
N ASP A 265 2.15 12.53 6.59
CA ASP A 265 1.30 12.62 7.79
C ASP A 265 -0.19 12.74 7.43
N ASP A 266 -0.57 12.36 6.20
CA ASP A 266 -1.97 12.28 5.77
C ASP A 266 -2.67 11.08 6.40
N ALA A 267 -3.95 11.23 6.70
CA ALA A 267 -4.81 10.09 7.05
C ALA A 267 -5.22 9.37 5.76
N ARG A 268 -4.64 8.19 5.51
CA ARG A 268 -4.82 7.41 4.28
C ARG A 268 -5.56 6.11 4.56
N LEU A 269 -6.43 5.72 3.63
CA LEU A 269 -7.16 4.45 3.63
C LEU A 269 -6.80 3.66 2.38
N THR A 270 -6.67 2.34 2.50
CA THR A 270 -6.49 1.44 1.36
C THR A 270 -7.53 0.33 1.39
N LEU A 271 -8.29 0.21 0.30
CA LEU A 271 -9.28 -0.84 0.08
C LEU A 271 -8.68 -1.92 -0.82
N ILE A 272 -8.83 -3.20 -0.45
CA ILE A 272 -8.23 -4.33 -1.18
C ILE A 272 -9.27 -5.44 -1.40
N THR A 273 -9.40 -5.94 -2.64
CA THR A 273 -10.12 -7.18 -2.93
C THR A 273 -9.43 -8.01 -4.01
N CYS A 274 -9.82 -9.27 -4.17
CA CYS A 274 -9.31 -10.15 -5.23
C CYS A 274 -9.80 -9.70 -6.62
N ASP A 275 -8.89 -9.62 -7.59
CA ASP A 275 -9.23 -9.46 -9.01
C ASP A 275 -9.45 -10.83 -9.65
N LEU A 276 -10.72 -11.21 -9.81
CA LEU A 276 -11.10 -12.49 -10.40
C LEU A 276 -10.89 -12.46 -11.92
N VAL A 277 -10.01 -13.35 -12.42
CA VAL A 277 -9.81 -13.55 -13.86
C VAL A 277 -11.15 -13.86 -14.55
N PRO A 278 -11.64 -13.00 -15.47
CA PRO A 278 -12.92 -13.20 -16.12
C PRO A 278 -12.98 -14.55 -16.85
N GLY A 279 -14.04 -15.32 -16.58
CA GLY A 279 -14.26 -16.62 -17.22
C GLY A 279 -13.69 -17.84 -16.46
N THR A 280 -12.93 -17.68 -15.37
CA THR A 280 -12.58 -18.82 -14.49
C THR A 280 -13.75 -19.26 -13.59
N GLY A 281 -14.83 -18.48 -13.57
CA GLY A 281 -15.97 -18.65 -12.68
C GLY A 281 -15.70 -18.08 -11.28
N MET A 282 -16.76 -18.04 -10.48
CA MET A 282 -16.82 -17.51 -9.10
C MET A 282 -16.10 -18.42 -8.07
N ALA A 283 -15.04 -19.12 -8.50
CA ALA A 283 -14.31 -20.16 -7.77
C ALA A 283 -12.83 -20.26 -8.20
N GLY A 284 -12.32 -19.27 -8.96
CA GLY A 284 -10.93 -19.22 -9.41
C GLY A 284 -10.03 -18.54 -8.39
N ASN A 285 -8.76 -18.98 -8.33
CA ASN A 285 -7.73 -18.22 -7.63
C ASN A 285 -7.50 -16.90 -8.36
N ALA A 286 -7.64 -15.77 -7.67
CA ALA A 286 -7.17 -14.48 -8.17
C ALA A 286 -5.65 -14.38 -8.05
N PHE A 287 -4.98 -13.99 -9.13
CA PHE A 287 -3.54 -13.66 -9.15
C PHE A 287 -3.30 -12.22 -8.70
N ASN A 288 -4.22 -11.32 -9.09
CA ASN A 288 -4.18 -9.91 -8.74
C ASN A 288 -5.16 -9.57 -7.62
N ASN A 289 -5.00 -8.37 -7.07
CA ASN A 289 -5.97 -7.67 -6.26
C ASN A 289 -6.34 -6.33 -6.91
N TRP A 290 -7.59 -5.92 -6.81
CA TRP A 290 -7.97 -4.51 -6.97
C TRP A 290 -7.61 -3.76 -5.70
N VAL A 291 -6.93 -2.63 -5.87
CA VAL A 291 -6.46 -1.75 -4.79
C VAL A 291 -6.92 -0.33 -5.07
N VAL A 292 -7.48 0.33 -4.05
CA VAL A 292 -7.85 1.75 -4.06
C VAL A 292 -7.13 2.43 -2.90
N GLN A 293 -6.48 3.55 -3.15
CA GLN A 293 -6.04 4.47 -2.09
C GLN A 293 -6.97 5.67 -2.01
N ALA A 294 -7.26 6.12 -0.79
CA ALA A 294 -8.09 7.29 -0.55
C ALA A 294 -7.49 8.18 0.56
N THR A 295 -7.61 9.49 0.40
CA THR A 295 -7.19 10.50 1.38
C THR A 295 -8.39 10.95 2.20
N ARG A 296 -8.22 11.05 3.52
CA ARG A 296 -9.26 11.60 4.38
C ARG A 296 -9.52 13.08 4.08
N VAL A 297 -10.79 13.47 4.03
CA VAL A 297 -11.26 14.85 3.79
C VAL A 297 -12.16 15.41 4.89
N ALA A 298 -12.68 14.55 5.78
CA ALA A 298 -13.45 14.95 6.98
C ALA A 298 -13.19 13.99 8.14
#